data_AF-A0AAE0IUA7-F1
#
_entry.id   AF-A0AAE0IUA7-F1
#
_cell.length_a   1.000
_cell.length_b   1.000
_cell.length_c   1.000
_cell.angle_alpha   90.00
_cell.angle_beta   90.00
_cell.angle_gamma   90.00
#
_symmetry.space_group_name_H-M   'P 1'
#
loop_
_entity.id
_entity.type
_entity.pdbx_description
1 polymer ?
#
loop_
_entity_poly.entity_id
_entity_poly.type
_entity_poly.pdbx_seq_one_letter_code
_entity_poly.pdbx_strand_id
1 'polypeptide(L)'
;MRLAIVKLVAATALLVSPAIGVTIPTFTQTQIDSGEALRQLGKLAYDVAMARAAKATSGCTKDKVKMRKEWRNMTMTDRKAFQEGIQCLMQKPSRNKASVAPGAKSAWDDYGVLHYQQTPFVHDDAPFLLWHRHYNWVLEQDLANLCGYTGVFPYWEWGLDCGSIDKSPVWDGSEYSLGGNGEPLKGNHYPAMGGAKAGSGGGCLKKGTPFANYTVNLGPLDRPNPLNYNPRCIKRDLNDDICRKWASLRNTTDVVLSTSAGVAIFQGAVQGEGVRGDKGKQFGTGVHSGGHFAISGDPGADFYFSALEPGFYLHHGNIDRLHFIWQNLDWEKRQTISGTGTMYNSPPSPQAVLTDIMGFEPLHRNVTIKQAMDTVGGTPLCYVYEPW
;
A
#
# COMPACT_ATOMS: atom_id res chain seq x y z
N MET A 1 64.64 30.94 18.02
CA MET A 1 63.55 30.03 17.59
C MET A 1 62.24 30.47 18.23
N ARG A 2 61.34 31.09 17.46
CA ARG A 2 59.93 31.28 17.83
C ARG A 2 59.11 30.76 16.65
N LEU A 3 58.47 29.60 16.81
CA LEU A 3 57.54 29.04 15.83
C LEU A 3 56.15 29.62 16.12
N ALA A 4 55.61 30.39 15.18
CA ALA A 4 54.21 30.77 15.16
C ALA A 4 53.41 29.68 14.46
N ILE A 5 52.46 29.06 15.16
CA ILE A 5 51.51 28.09 14.59
C ILE A 5 50.29 28.88 14.08
N VAL A 6 50.15 29.00 12.77
CA VAL A 6 48.95 29.53 12.11
C VAL A 6 47.92 28.40 12.06
N LYS A 7 46.80 28.55 12.79
CA LYS A 7 45.64 27.66 12.65
C LYS A 7 44.85 28.07 11.41
N LEU A 8 44.89 27.22 10.38
CA LEU A 8 44.00 27.32 9.21
C LEU A 8 42.60 26.86 9.64
N VAL A 9 41.65 27.79 9.73
CA VAL A 9 40.23 27.44 9.90
C VAL A 9 39.68 27.14 8.52
N ALA A 10 39.47 25.85 8.21
CA ALA A 10 38.76 25.44 7.02
C ALA A 10 37.27 25.77 7.20
N ALA A 11 36.80 26.82 6.53
CA ALA A 11 35.39 27.12 6.41
C ALA A 11 34.76 26.09 5.46
N THR A 12 34.10 25.07 6.01
CA THR A 12 33.18 24.21 5.25
C THR A 12 31.97 25.04 4.84
N ALA A 13 31.97 25.51 3.59
CA ALA A 13 30.78 26.06 2.96
C ALA A 13 29.75 24.92 2.83
N LEU A 14 28.72 24.95 3.67
CA LEU A 14 27.50 24.18 3.46
C LEU A 14 26.86 24.70 2.16
N LEU A 15 27.07 23.96 1.07
CA LEU A 15 26.31 24.12 -0.16
C LEU A 15 24.86 23.77 0.14
N VAL A 16 24.07 24.77 0.55
CA VAL A 16 22.61 24.69 0.56
C VAL A 16 22.21 24.56 -0.91
N SER A 17 21.96 23.33 -1.34
CA SER A 17 21.36 23.08 -2.65
C SER A 17 20.02 23.82 -2.69
N PRO A 18 19.70 24.56 -3.76
CA PRO A 18 18.40 25.22 -3.86
C PRO A 18 17.31 24.15 -3.78
N ALA A 19 16.35 24.35 -2.89
CA ALA A 19 15.18 23.50 -2.79
C ALA A 19 14.52 23.44 -4.17
N ILE A 20 14.35 22.24 -4.70
CA ILE A 20 13.56 22.02 -5.92
C ILE A 20 12.09 22.16 -5.49
N GLY A 21 11.62 23.39 -5.36
CA GLY A 21 10.21 23.67 -5.16
C GLY A 21 9.47 23.31 -6.45
N VAL A 22 8.62 22.28 -6.39
CA VAL A 22 7.74 21.95 -7.52
C VAL A 22 6.53 22.87 -7.47
N THR A 23 6.30 23.62 -8.55
CA THR A 23 5.05 24.35 -8.73
C THR A 23 3.96 23.35 -9.13
N ILE A 24 2.99 23.13 -8.25
CA ILE A 24 1.82 22.30 -8.53
C ILE A 24 0.89 23.07 -9.47
N PRO A 25 0.55 22.53 -10.67
CA PRO A 25 -0.39 23.17 -11.57
C PRO A 25 -1.80 23.27 -10.96
N THR A 26 -2.57 24.27 -11.39
CA THR A 26 -4.02 24.30 -11.14
C THR A 26 -4.73 23.42 -12.16
N PHE A 27 -5.65 22.58 -11.70
CA PHE A 27 -6.40 21.66 -12.54
C PHE A 27 -7.88 22.03 -12.60
N THR A 28 -8.50 21.84 -13.76
CA THR A 28 -9.97 21.91 -13.91
C THR A 28 -10.63 20.67 -13.30
N GLN A 29 -11.92 20.74 -12.98
CA GLN A 29 -12.65 19.57 -12.47
C GLN A 29 -12.62 18.40 -13.46
N THR A 30 -12.70 18.66 -14.76
CA THR A 30 -12.61 17.62 -15.81
C THR A 30 -11.25 16.90 -15.79
N GLN A 31 -10.16 17.63 -15.56
CA GLN A 31 -8.82 17.03 -15.43
C GLN A 31 -8.68 16.20 -14.15
N ILE A 32 -9.37 16.59 -13.08
CA ILE A 32 -9.43 15.83 -11.82
C ILE A 32 -10.23 14.54 -12.03
N ASP A 33 -11.44 14.64 -12.59
CA ASP A 33 -12.35 13.52 -12.76
C ASP A 33 -11.82 12.47 -13.77
N SER A 34 -11.06 12.90 -14.78
CA SER A 34 -10.44 12.02 -15.78
C SER A 34 -9.07 11.44 -15.35
N GLY A 35 -8.56 11.83 -14.19
CA GLY A 35 -7.24 11.47 -13.70
C GLY A 35 -6.06 12.11 -14.45
N GLU A 36 -6.30 13.05 -15.37
CA GLU A 36 -5.22 13.80 -16.02
C GLU A 36 -4.35 14.54 -15.01
N ALA A 37 -4.98 15.16 -14.01
CA ALA A 37 -4.29 15.82 -12.92
C ALA A 37 -3.37 14.85 -12.16
N LEU A 38 -3.89 13.67 -11.78
CA LEU A 38 -3.11 12.66 -11.07
C LEU A 38 -1.91 12.16 -11.89
N ARG A 39 -2.07 11.97 -13.20
CA ARG A 39 -0.97 11.59 -14.11
C ARG A 39 0.13 12.66 -14.14
N GLN A 40 -0.25 13.93 -14.29
CA GLN A 40 0.70 15.05 -14.27
C GLN A 40 1.44 15.16 -12.92
N LEU A 41 0.72 15.03 -11.80
CA LEU A 41 1.32 15.01 -10.46
C LEU A 41 2.28 13.82 -10.28
N GLY A 42 1.89 12.65 -10.79
CA GLY A 42 2.73 11.45 -10.81
C GLY A 42 4.04 11.66 -11.58
N LYS A 43 3.98 12.31 -12.74
CA LYS A 43 5.17 12.66 -13.53
C LYS A 43 6.09 13.63 -12.79
N LEU A 44 5.54 14.66 -12.15
CA LEU A 44 6.32 15.60 -11.34
C LEU A 44 7.03 14.89 -10.18
N ALA A 45 6.31 14.04 -9.46
CA ALA A 45 6.85 13.27 -8.35
C ALA A 45 7.98 12.31 -8.80
N TYR A 46 7.77 11.63 -9.93
CA TYR A 46 8.79 10.78 -10.55
C TYR A 46 10.06 11.57 -10.89
N ASP A 47 9.92 12.73 -11.53
CA ASP A 47 11.08 13.55 -11.92
C ASP A 47 11.88 14.03 -10.70
N VAL A 48 11.19 14.43 -9.62
CA VAL A 48 11.84 14.81 -8.35
C VAL A 48 12.59 13.63 -7.74
N ALA A 49 11.94 12.47 -7.60
CA ALA A 49 12.58 11.29 -7.02
C ALA A 49 13.80 10.84 -7.84
N MET A 50 13.70 10.82 -9.17
CA MET A 50 14.81 10.47 -10.05
C MET A 50 15.94 11.50 -10.02
N ALA A 51 15.63 12.79 -9.85
CA ALA A 51 16.64 13.82 -9.63
C ALA A 51 17.39 13.63 -8.30
N ARG A 52 16.71 13.16 -7.24
CA ARG A 52 17.36 12.80 -5.97
C ARG A 52 18.25 11.56 -6.13
N ALA A 53 17.74 10.50 -6.75
CA ALA A 53 18.51 9.27 -7.02
C ALA A 53 19.74 9.52 -7.92
N ALA A 54 19.65 10.47 -8.87
CA ALA A 54 20.78 10.84 -9.73
C ALA A 54 21.93 11.53 -8.99
N LYS A 55 21.68 12.10 -7.80
CA LYS A 55 22.71 12.71 -6.96
C LYS A 55 23.39 11.71 -6.02
N ALA A 56 22.79 10.53 -5.82
CA ALA A 56 23.35 9.50 -4.95
C ALA A 56 24.57 8.83 -5.59
N THR A 57 25.65 8.69 -4.83
CA THR A 57 26.89 8.01 -5.26
C THR A 57 27.01 6.58 -4.72
N SER A 58 26.14 6.18 -3.80
CA SER A 58 26.06 4.84 -3.21
C SER A 58 24.63 4.54 -2.77
N GLY A 59 24.34 3.26 -2.46
CA GLY A 59 22.98 2.84 -2.13
C GLY A 59 22.07 2.86 -3.37
N CYS A 60 21.05 3.72 -3.36
CA CYS A 60 20.06 3.84 -4.42
C CYS A 60 20.50 4.85 -5.48
N THR A 61 21.29 4.38 -6.44
CA THR A 61 21.74 5.16 -7.60
C THR A 61 20.73 5.04 -8.74
N LYS A 62 20.74 6.00 -9.68
CA LYS A 62 19.79 6.05 -10.81
C LYS A 62 19.64 4.73 -11.57
N ASP A 63 20.73 3.98 -11.76
CA ASP A 63 20.78 2.68 -12.43
C ASP A 63 20.19 1.52 -11.63
N LYS A 64 20.01 1.69 -10.32
CA LYS A 64 19.47 0.67 -9.40
C LYS A 64 18.00 0.89 -9.03
N VAL A 65 17.44 2.05 -9.36
CA VAL A 65 16.05 2.37 -9.06
C VAL A 65 15.14 1.40 -9.81
N LYS A 66 14.36 0.62 -9.06
CA LYS A 66 13.31 -0.22 -9.65
C LYS A 66 12.07 0.61 -9.97
N MET A 67 11.39 0.28 -11.05
CA MET A 67 10.10 0.87 -11.39
C MET A 67 8.98 -0.05 -10.90
N ARG A 68 8.04 0.46 -10.11
CA ARG A 68 6.75 -0.19 -9.83
C ARG A 68 5.71 0.26 -10.84
N LYS A 69 4.92 -0.67 -11.37
CA LYS A 69 4.03 -0.40 -12.52
C LYS A 69 2.57 -0.63 -12.20
N GLU A 70 1.73 0.11 -12.92
CA GLU A 70 0.31 -0.17 -12.94
C GLU A 70 0.10 -1.55 -13.60
N TRP A 71 -0.78 -2.38 -13.05
CA TRP A 71 -1.01 -3.74 -13.56
C TRP A 71 -1.28 -3.77 -15.07
N ARG A 72 -2.06 -2.82 -15.62
CA ARG A 72 -2.37 -2.67 -17.04
C ARG A 72 -1.12 -2.47 -17.91
N ASN A 73 -0.09 -1.84 -17.37
CA ASN A 73 1.16 -1.54 -18.08
C ASN A 73 2.24 -2.62 -17.93
N MET A 74 1.98 -3.65 -17.12
CA MET A 74 2.87 -4.82 -17.05
C MET A 74 2.73 -5.71 -18.28
N THR A 75 3.82 -6.38 -18.64
CA THR A 75 3.77 -7.45 -19.62
C THR A 75 2.98 -8.64 -19.05
N MET A 76 2.41 -9.45 -19.93
CA MET A 76 1.69 -10.68 -19.51
C MET A 76 2.62 -11.63 -18.73
N THR A 77 3.89 -11.71 -19.12
CA THR A 77 4.93 -12.45 -18.41
C THR A 77 5.15 -11.92 -16.99
N ASP A 78 5.24 -10.61 -16.79
CA ASP A 78 5.42 -10.03 -15.45
C ASP A 78 4.20 -10.26 -14.56
N ARG A 79 2.98 -10.14 -15.10
CA ARG A 79 1.74 -10.43 -14.36
C ARG A 79 1.72 -11.88 -13.91
N LYS A 80 2.06 -12.79 -14.83
CA LYS A 80 2.12 -14.22 -14.53
C LYS A 80 3.18 -14.54 -13.48
N ALA A 81 4.38 -13.99 -13.63
CA ALA A 81 5.48 -14.17 -12.67
C ALA A 81 5.11 -13.67 -11.27
N PHE A 82 4.39 -12.54 -11.16
CA PHE A 82 3.93 -12.03 -9.86
C PHE A 82 2.90 -12.97 -9.22
N GLN A 83 1.93 -13.44 -10.01
CA GLN A 83 0.94 -14.44 -9.57
C GLN A 83 1.64 -15.71 -9.06
N GLU A 84 2.55 -16.27 -9.85
CA GLU A 84 3.28 -17.51 -9.52
C GLU A 84 4.18 -17.34 -8.30
N GLY A 85 4.78 -16.16 -8.11
CA GLY A 85 5.54 -15.82 -6.91
C GLY A 85 4.67 -15.88 -5.65
N ILE A 86 3.47 -15.30 -5.67
CA ILE A 86 2.51 -15.41 -4.56
C ILE A 86 2.11 -16.87 -4.32
N GLN A 87 1.77 -17.60 -5.39
CA GLN A 87 1.42 -19.03 -5.30
C GLN A 87 2.56 -19.88 -4.73
N CYS A 88 3.81 -19.53 -5.03
CA CYS A 88 4.98 -20.15 -4.42
C CYS A 88 5.05 -19.88 -2.91
N LEU A 89 4.82 -18.65 -2.45
CA LEU A 89 4.76 -18.34 -1.00
C LEU A 89 3.64 -19.10 -0.27
N MET A 90 2.51 -19.34 -0.95
CA MET A 90 1.42 -20.18 -0.44
C MET A 90 1.82 -21.67 -0.29
N GLN A 91 2.91 -22.10 -0.92
CA GLN A 91 3.44 -23.47 -0.83
C GLN A 91 4.65 -23.61 0.11
N LYS A 92 5.35 -22.51 0.41
CA LYS A 92 6.45 -22.53 1.39
C LYS A 92 5.89 -22.70 2.80
N PRO A 93 6.57 -23.41 3.71
CA PRO A 93 6.10 -23.58 5.09
C PRO A 93 6.07 -22.25 5.85
N SER A 94 5.12 -22.12 6.77
CA SER A 94 5.04 -20.99 7.71
C SER A 94 6.28 -20.89 8.60
N ARG A 95 6.74 -19.66 8.85
CA ARG A 95 7.82 -19.33 9.80
C ARG A 95 7.30 -19.19 11.23
N ASN A 96 5.99 -19.02 11.41
CA ASN A 96 5.38 -18.90 12.73
C ASN A 96 5.44 -20.23 13.49
N LYS A 97 5.75 -20.15 14.79
CA LYS A 97 5.64 -21.31 15.68
C LYS A 97 4.16 -21.68 15.83
N ALA A 98 3.84 -22.97 15.91
CA ALA A 98 2.47 -23.45 16.14
C ALA A 98 1.85 -22.89 17.44
N SER A 99 2.67 -22.53 18.44
CA SER A 99 2.23 -21.88 19.67
C SER A 99 1.80 -20.42 19.49
N VAL A 100 2.21 -19.77 18.39
CA VAL A 100 1.87 -18.37 18.06
C VAL A 100 0.67 -18.33 17.12
N ALA A 101 0.72 -19.12 16.05
CA ALA A 101 -0.34 -19.19 15.04
C ALA A 101 -0.57 -20.64 14.60
N PRO A 102 -1.36 -21.44 15.34
CA PRO A 102 -1.55 -22.88 15.05
C PRO A 102 -2.22 -23.14 13.69
N GLY A 103 -2.97 -22.16 13.18
CA GLY A 103 -3.59 -22.19 11.86
C GLY A 103 -2.67 -21.86 10.70
N ALA A 104 -1.52 -21.22 10.93
CA ALA A 104 -0.61 -20.85 9.84
C ALA A 104 0.07 -22.10 9.27
N LYS A 105 -0.05 -22.31 7.96
CA LYS A 105 0.53 -23.46 7.24
C LYS A 105 1.59 -23.04 6.23
N SER A 106 1.45 -21.84 5.69
CA SER A 106 2.31 -21.33 4.62
C SER A 106 3.06 -20.05 4.98
N ALA A 107 4.11 -19.72 4.23
CA ALA A 107 4.78 -18.44 4.31
C ALA A 107 3.85 -17.28 3.95
N TRP A 108 2.81 -17.54 3.14
CA TRP A 108 1.74 -16.57 2.88
C TRP A 108 0.84 -16.34 4.11
N ASP A 109 0.55 -17.38 4.89
CA ASP A 109 -0.20 -17.22 6.15
C ASP A 109 0.52 -16.30 7.14
N ASP A 110 1.86 -16.29 7.13
CA ASP A 110 2.67 -15.42 8.01
C ASP A 110 2.40 -13.94 7.80
N TYR A 111 2.05 -13.53 6.57
CA TYR A 111 1.62 -12.16 6.26
C TYR A 111 0.29 -11.83 6.94
N GLY A 112 -0.69 -12.74 6.87
CA GLY A 112 -1.94 -12.60 7.63
C GLY A 112 -1.72 -12.52 9.14
N VAL A 113 -0.81 -13.32 9.69
CA VAL A 113 -0.46 -13.28 11.13
C VAL A 113 0.17 -11.94 11.51
N LEU A 114 1.17 -11.47 10.75
CA LEU A 114 1.84 -10.21 11.06
C LEU A 114 0.85 -9.05 10.99
N HIS A 115 0.05 -8.98 9.92
CA HIS A 115 -0.94 -7.93 9.77
C HIS A 115 -1.95 -7.96 10.93
N TYR A 116 -2.51 -9.12 11.27
CA TYR A 116 -3.41 -9.28 12.43
C TYR A 116 -2.79 -8.76 13.74
N GLN A 117 -1.52 -9.08 14.00
CA GLN A 117 -0.81 -8.65 15.21
C GLN A 117 -0.49 -7.15 15.21
N GLN A 118 -0.22 -6.58 14.04
CA GLN A 118 0.18 -5.19 13.89
C GLN A 118 -1.01 -4.25 13.67
N THR A 119 -2.20 -4.74 13.30
CA THR A 119 -3.39 -3.91 13.00
C THR A 119 -3.63 -2.78 14.01
N PRO A 120 -3.55 -2.99 15.34
CA PRO A 120 -3.75 -1.91 16.32
C PRO A 120 -2.65 -0.83 16.36
N PHE A 121 -1.58 -0.98 15.60
CA PHE A 121 -0.37 -0.16 15.60
C PHE A 121 0.09 0.25 14.20
N VAL A 122 -0.73 -0.01 13.17
CA VAL A 122 -0.44 0.36 11.78
C VAL A 122 -1.63 0.95 11.03
N HIS A 123 -2.68 1.41 11.72
CA HIS A 123 -3.86 2.05 11.15
C HIS A 123 -4.35 3.18 12.04
N ASP A 124 -4.82 4.28 11.44
CA ASP A 124 -5.28 5.48 12.13
C ASP A 124 -4.30 5.97 13.21
N ASP A 125 -3.03 5.91 12.85
CA ASP A 125 -1.85 6.19 13.66
C ASP A 125 -0.75 6.82 12.80
N ALA A 126 0.42 7.06 13.40
CA ALA A 126 1.55 7.62 12.67
C ALA A 126 2.28 6.63 11.74
N PRO A 127 2.46 5.34 12.09
CA PRO A 127 3.17 4.39 11.23
C PRO A 127 2.43 4.00 9.95
N PHE A 128 1.09 4.09 9.87
CA PHE A 128 0.24 3.57 8.78
C PHE A 128 0.89 3.59 7.37
N LEU A 129 1.22 4.77 6.84
CA LEU A 129 1.74 4.90 5.47
C LEU A 129 3.09 4.21 5.28
N LEU A 130 3.97 4.32 6.28
CA LEU A 130 5.36 3.87 6.20
C LEU A 130 5.51 2.40 6.55
N TRP A 131 4.67 1.88 7.45
CA TRP A 131 4.60 0.47 7.76
C TRP A 131 4.12 -0.31 6.53
N HIS A 132 3.02 0.11 5.90
CA HIS A 132 2.49 -0.55 4.71
C HIS A 132 3.41 -0.45 3.49
N ARG A 133 4.11 0.70 3.32
CA ARG A 133 5.20 0.84 2.36
C ARG A 133 6.26 -0.25 2.54
N HIS A 134 6.76 -0.41 3.77
CA HIS A 134 7.79 -1.41 4.05
C HIS A 134 7.24 -2.83 3.98
N TYR A 135 5.98 -3.06 4.35
CA TYR A 135 5.30 -4.34 4.26
C TYR A 135 5.23 -4.87 2.81
N ASN A 136 4.87 -4.00 1.85
CA ASN A 136 4.96 -4.32 0.42
C ASN A 136 6.39 -4.62 -0.03
N TRP A 137 7.39 -3.87 0.48
CA TRP A 137 8.79 -4.14 0.17
C TRP A 137 9.26 -5.48 0.74
N VAL A 138 8.78 -5.88 1.93
CA VAL A 138 9.05 -7.21 2.53
C VAL A 138 8.47 -8.32 1.65
N LEU A 139 7.23 -8.17 1.14
CA LEU A 139 6.68 -9.09 0.15
C LEU A 139 7.57 -9.18 -1.09
N GLU A 140 7.99 -8.04 -1.65
CA GLU A 140 8.89 -8.01 -2.80
C GLU A 140 10.19 -8.79 -2.53
N GLN A 141 10.74 -8.69 -1.32
CA GLN A 141 11.95 -9.42 -0.96
C GLN A 141 11.70 -10.93 -0.83
N ASP A 142 10.59 -11.36 -0.24
CA ASP A 142 10.23 -12.77 -0.13
C ASP A 142 9.96 -13.39 -1.49
N LEU A 143 9.25 -12.68 -2.37
CA LEU A 143 9.03 -13.10 -3.75
C LEU A 143 10.37 -13.35 -4.46
N ALA A 144 11.32 -12.43 -4.32
CA ALA A 144 12.65 -12.56 -4.92
C ALA A 144 13.47 -13.71 -4.27
N ASN A 145 13.58 -13.70 -2.95
CA ASN A 145 14.53 -14.55 -2.23
C ASN A 145 14.04 -15.99 -2.02
N LEU A 146 12.72 -16.20 -1.92
CA LEU A 146 12.15 -17.54 -1.68
C LEU A 146 11.56 -18.18 -2.94
N CYS A 147 11.17 -17.35 -3.90
CA CYS A 147 10.43 -17.77 -5.09
C CYS A 147 11.11 -17.35 -6.41
N GLY A 148 12.28 -16.72 -6.36
CA GLY A 148 13.05 -16.38 -7.56
C GLY A 148 12.41 -15.31 -8.44
N TYR A 149 11.50 -14.51 -7.90
CA TYR A 149 10.82 -13.46 -8.64
C TYR A 149 11.79 -12.34 -9.04
N THR A 150 11.90 -12.09 -10.35
CA THR A 150 12.72 -11.00 -10.92
C THR A 150 11.89 -9.92 -11.62
N GLY A 151 10.56 -10.02 -11.53
CA GLY A 151 9.64 -9.14 -12.24
C GLY A 151 9.42 -7.79 -11.54
N VAL A 152 8.46 -7.05 -12.07
CA VAL A 152 8.07 -5.71 -11.59
C VAL A 152 6.97 -5.76 -10.53
N PHE A 153 7.20 -5.14 -9.37
CA PHE A 153 6.16 -5.05 -8.33
C PHE A 153 4.98 -4.16 -8.79
N PRO A 154 3.73 -4.65 -8.73
CA PRO A 154 2.57 -3.97 -9.28
C PRO A 154 1.88 -3.00 -8.31
N TYR A 155 1.03 -2.14 -8.86
CA TYR A 155 -0.08 -1.50 -8.14
C TYR A 155 -1.37 -1.53 -8.97
N TRP A 156 -2.51 -1.33 -8.31
CA TRP A 156 -3.83 -1.24 -8.94
C TRP A 156 -4.39 0.18 -8.81
N GLU A 157 -4.45 0.92 -9.92
CA GLU A 157 -5.19 2.18 -9.95
C GLU A 157 -6.69 1.90 -10.02
N TRP A 158 -7.37 2.06 -8.87
CA TRP A 158 -8.79 1.78 -8.69
C TRP A 158 -9.66 2.59 -9.64
N GLY A 159 -9.35 3.88 -9.79
CA GLY A 159 -10.21 4.83 -10.48
C GLY A 159 -10.40 4.54 -11.96
N LEU A 160 -9.50 3.75 -12.55
CA LEU A 160 -9.60 3.30 -13.94
C LEU A 160 -10.63 2.16 -14.14
N ASP A 161 -11.04 1.47 -13.07
CA ASP A 161 -11.98 0.36 -13.15
C ASP A 161 -13.33 0.65 -12.46
N CYS A 162 -13.46 1.78 -11.74
CA CYS A 162 -14.69 2.10 -11.03
C CYS A 162 -15.88 2.20 -12.02
N GLY A 163 -16.74 1.18 -12.01
CA GLY A 163 -17.89 1.07 -12.90
C GLY A 163 -17.92 -0.20 -13.74
N SER A 164 -16.79 -0.91 -13.82
CA SER A 164 -16.68 -2.25 -14.37
C SER A 164 -15.46 -2.96 -13.79
N ILE A 165 -15.39 -3.09 -12.47
CA ILE A 165 -14.26 -3.73 -11.77
C ILE A 165 -14.07 -5.17 -12.25
N ASP A 166 -15.16 -5.87 -12.57
CA ASP A 166 -15.16 -7.22 -13.12
C ASP A 166 -14.50 -7.33 -14.52
N LYS A 167 -14.26 -6.20 -15.19
CA LYS A 167 -13.53 -6.11 -16.48
C LYS A 167 -12.11 -5.58 -16.33
N SER A 168 -11.70 -5.21 -15.11
CA SER A 168 -10.31 -4.85 -14.82
C SER A 168 -9.41 -6.01 -15.17
N PRO A 169 -8.24 -5.80 -15.80
CA PRO A 169 -7.28 -6.88 -16.00
C PRO A 169 -6.69 -7.42 -14.68
N VAL A 170 -6.92 -6.74 -13.55
CA VAL A 170 -6.61 -7.29 -12.22
C VAL A 170 -7.63 -8.36 -11.82
N TRP A 171 -8.90 -8.25 -12.26
CA TRP A 171 -10.04 -8.99 -11.72
C TRP A 171 -10.91 -9.71 -12.76
N ASP A 172 -10.52 -9.72 -14.03
CA ASP A 172 -11.30 -10.29 -15.13
C ASP A 172 -11.39 -11.83 -15.11
N GLY A 173 -10.67 -12.49 -14.18
CA GLY A 173 -10.65 -13.94 -14.06
C GLY A 173 -9.79 -14.65 -15.10
N SER A 174 -9.11 -13.92 -15.99
CA SER A 174 -8.18 -14.48 -16.97
C SER A 174 -6.95 -15.10 -16.29
N GLU A 175 -6.15 -15.85 -17.04
CA GLU A 175 -4.92 -16.49 -16.55
C GLU A 175 -3.81 -15.51 -16.12
N TYR A 176 -3.98 -14.21 -16.42
CA TYR A 176 -3.07 -13.10 -16.10
C TYR A 176 -3.68 -12.08 -15.15
N SER A 177 -4.77 -12.46 -14.46
CA SER A 177 -5.41 -11.67 -13.40
C SER A 177 -5.04 -12.19 -12.02
N LEU A 178 -5.52 -11.53 -10.97
CA LEU A 178 -5.49 -12.08 -9.61
C LEU A 178 -6.76 -12.89 -9.29
N GLY A 179 -7.37 -13.50 -10.30
CA GLY A 179 -8.63 -14.21 -10.20
C GLY A 179 -9.80 -13.34 -10.63
N GLY A 180 -11.01 -13.84 -10.39
CA GLY A 180 -12.26 -13.17 -10.78
C GLY A 180 -13.02 -12.58 -9.61
N ASN A 181 -14.30 -12.28 -9.88
CA ASN A 181 -15.30 -12.14 -8.83
C ASN A 181 -15.62 -13.51 -8.18
N GLY A 182 -16.23 -13.46 -7.00
CA GLY A 182 -16.84 -14.63 -6.38
C GLY A 182 -18.08 -15.11 -7.13
N GLU A 183 -18.45 -16.37 -6.91
CA GLU A 183 -19.76 -16.89 -7.33
C GLU A 183 -20.88 -16.01 -6.76
N PRO A 184 -21.88 -15.61 -7.55
CA PRO A 184 -22.98 -14.78 -7.07
C PRO A 184 -23.73 -15.45 -5.91
N LEU A 185 -24.00 -14.69 -4.85
CA LEU A 185 -24.91 -15.16 -3.79
C LEU A 185 -26.36 -15.17 -4.30
N LYS A 186 -27.15 -16.14 -3.82
CA LYS A 186 -28.58 -16.19 -4.12
C LYS A 186 -29.33 -15.20 -3.23
N GLY A 187 -30.08 -14.28 -3.85
CA GLY A 187 -30.88 -13.28 -3.15
C GLY A 187 -30.09 -12.01 -2.80
N ASN A 188 -30.73 -11.07 -2.09
CA ASN A 188 -30.07 -9.83 -1.66
C ASN A 188 -29.13 -10.12 -0.49
N HIS A 189 -27.88 -9.70 -0.60
CA HIS A 189 -26.94 -9.65 0.53
C HIS A 189 -26.60 -8.21 0.89
N TYR A 190 -26.06 -8.00 2.10
CA TYR A 190 -25.67 -6.68 2.56
C TYR A 190 -24.31 -6.28 1.98
N PRO A 191 -24.11 -4.99 1.66
CA PRO A 191 -22.80 -4.49 1.32
C PRO A 191 -21.86 -4.65 2.52
N ALA A 192 -20.58 -4.84 2.26
CA ALA A 192 -19.56 -4.87 3.31
C ALA A 192 -19.34 -3.48 3.96
N MET A 193 -19.81 -2.39 3.34
CA MET A 193 -19.73 -1.02 3.84
C MET A 193 -21.09 -0.30 3.82
N GLY A 194 -21.47 0.30 4.95
CA GLY A 194 -22.75 0.97 5.13
C GLY A 194 -22.98 2.09 4.11
N GLY A 195 -24.16 2.08 3.46
CA GLY A 195 -24.55 3.07 2.45
C GLY A 195 -24.16 2.72 1.00
N ALA A 196 -23.50 1.59 0.76
CA ALA A 196 -23.24 1.07 -0.57
C ALA A 196 -24.29 0.04 -1.03
N LYS A 197 -24.34 -0.25 -2.32
CA LYS A 197 -25.01 -1.45 -2.85
C LYS A 197 -24.10 -2.66 -2.71
N ALA A 198 -24.67 -3.84 -2.58
CA ALA A 198 -23.91 -5.08 -2.68
C ALA A 198 -23.27 -5.23 -4.07
N GLY A 199 -22.13 -5.93 -4.13
CA GLY A 199 -21.47 -6.25 -5.39
C GLY A 199 -22.20 -7.37 -6.13
N SER A 200 -21.58 -7.87 -7.20
CA SER A 200 -22.15 -8.90 -8.07
C SER A 200 -21.71 -10.33 -7.73
N GLY A 201 -20.99 -10.53 -6.61
CA GLY A 201 -20.41 -11.80 -6.19
C GLY A 201 -20.88 -12.23 -4.80
N GLY A 202 -19.90 -12.47 -3.92
CA GLY A 202 -20.06 -12.79 -2.49
C GLY A 202 -19.68 -14.23 -2.11
N GLY A 203 -19.65 -15.15 -3.06
CA GLY A 203 -19.20 -16.53 -2.90
C GLY A 203 -17.71 -16.73 -3.15
N CYS A 204 -17.28 -18.00 -3.20
CA CYS A 204 -15.90 -18.37 -3.53
C CYS A 204 -15.51 -17.90 -4.93
N LEU A 205 -14.22 -17.67 -5.19
CA LEU A 205 -13.71 -17.47 -6.55
C LEU A 205 -14.14 -18.61 -7.48
N LYS A 206 -14.47 -18.26 -8.73
CA LYS A 206 -14.87 -19.23 -9.75
C LYS A 206 -13.77 -20.26 -10.01
N LYS A 207 -14.13 -21.54 -10.06
CA LYS A 207 -13.17 -22.64 -10.34
C LYS A 207 -12.44 -22.40 -11.67
N GLY A 208 -11.14 -22.69 -11.69
CA GLY A 208 -10.28 -22.53 -12.86
C GLY A 208 -9.66 -21.14 -13.02
N THR A 209 -10.06 -20.14 -12.22
CA THR A 209 -9.40 -18.83 -12.19
C THR A 209 -8.17 -18.84 -11.26
N PRO A 210 -7.20 -17.92 -11.44
CA PRO A 210 -6.09 -17.77 -10.49
C PRO A 210 -6.57 -17.65 -9.04
N PHE A 211 -5.82 -18.29 -8.13
CA PHE A 211 -6.12 -18.37 -6.69
C PHE A 211 -7.42 -19.09 -6.28
N ALA A 212 -8.23 -19.61 -7.20
CA ALA A 212 -9.46 -20.34 -6.84
C ALA A 212 -9.21 -21.61 -5.99
N ASN A 213 -8.02 -22.21 -6.12
CA ASN A 213 -7.61 -23.38 -5.34
C ASN A 213 -6.82 -23.02 -4.07
N TYR A 214 -6.57 -21.74 -3.81
CA TYR A 214 -5.90 -21.32 -2.58
C TYR A 214 -6.88 -21.43 -1.40
N THR A 215 -6.32 -21.79 -0.24
CA THR A 215 -7.05 -21.98 1.01
C THR A 215 -6.60 -20.92 2.01
N VAL A 216 -7.54 -20.05 2.41
CA VAL A 216 -7.36 -19.12 3.53
C VAL A 216 -7.44 -19.95 4.82
N ASN A 217 -6.38 -19.95 5.63
CA ASN A 217 -6.29 -20.79 6.83
C ASN A 217 -6.62 -20.07 8.14
N LEU A 218 -6.62 -18.73 8.14
CA LEU A 218 -6.74 -17.87 9.32
C LEU A 218 -7.95 -16.95 9.21
N GLY A 219 -8.33 -16.31 10.31
CA GLY A 219 -9.52 -15.47 10.41
C GLY A 219 -10.82 -16.25 10.19
N PRO A 220 -11.97 -15.58 10.04
CA PRO A 220 -12.14 -14.14 10.22
C PRO A 220 -11.93 -13.67 11.67
N LEU A 221 -11.76 -12.37 11.86
CA LEU A 221 -11.54 -11.71 13.17
C LEU A 221 -12.63 -12.02 14.21
N ASP A 222 -13.88 -12.10 13.77
CA ASP A 222 -15.06 -12.30 14.63
C ASP A 222 -15.13 -13.69 15.30
N ARG A 223 -14.16 -14.56 15.00
CA ARG A 223 -14.06 -15.88 15.64
C ARG A 223 -13.30 -15.79 16.96
N PRO A 224 -13.67 -16.63 17.97
CA PRO A 224 -13.00 -16.62 19.28
C PRO A 224 -11.49 -16.85 19.25
N ASN A 225 -10.97 -17.57 18.25
CA ASN A 225 -9.54 -17.85 18.07
C ASN A 225 -9.19 -17.68 16.59
N PRO A 226 -9.01 -16.45 16.10
CA PRO A 226 -8.89 -16.19 14.67
C PRO A 226 -7.58 -16.73 14.08
N LEU A 227 -6.58 -17.03 14.92
CA LEU A 227 -5.33 -17.68 14.51
C LEU A 227 -5.39 -19.23 14.48
N ASN A 228 -6.53 -19.84 14.85
CA ASN A 228 -6.73 -21.28 14.71
C ASN A 228 -7.08 -21.67 13.26
N TYR A 229 -6.65 -22.88 12.87
CA TYR A 229 -6.84 -23.42 11.53
C TYR A 229 -8.33 -23.40 11.11
N ASN A 230 -8.59 -22.75 9.98
CA ASN A 230 -9.93 -22.56 9.41
C ASN A 230 -9.89 -22.47 7.89
N PRO A 231 -9.64 -23.60 7.23
CA PRO A 231 -9.48 -23.64 5.79
C PRO A 231 -10.78 -23.30 5.08
N ARG A 232 -10.73 -22.33 4.18
CA ARG A 232 -11.84 -21.95 3.29
C ARG A 232 -11.32 -21.28 2.01
N CYS A 233 -12.18 -21.16 1.01
CA CYS A 233 -11.85 -20.45 -0.24
C CYS A 233 -11.72 -18.94 -0.01
N ILE A 234 -11.02 -18.24 -0.91
CA ILE A 234 -11.19 -16.78 -1.07
C ILE A 234 -12.60 -16.52 -1.59
N LYS A 235 -13.27 -15.53 -1.00
CA LYS A 235 -14.53 -14.95 -1.49
C LYS A 235 -14.30 -13.50 -1.91
N ARG A 236 -14.97 -13.06 -2.97
CA ARG A 236 -14.97 -11.67 -3.41
C ARG A 236 -16.37 -11.22 -3.76
N ASP A 237 -16.65 -9.95 -3.53
CA ASP A 237 -17.88 -9.29 -3.94
C ASP A 237 -17.49 -7.97 -4.62
N LEU A 238 -16.92 -8.08 -5.82
CA LEU A 238 -16.39 -6.92 -6.55
C LEU A 238 -17.46 -5.83 -6.67
N ASN A 239 -17.12 -4.61 -6.24
CA ASN A 239 -18.13 -3.60 -5.93
C ASN A 239 -17.88 -2.24 -6.59
N ASP A 240 -18.54 -2.03 -7.74
CA ASP A 240 -18.49 -0.77 -8.47
C ASP A 240 -19.11 0.41 -7.73
N ASP A 241 -20.13 0.18 -6.90
CA ASP A 241 -20.78 1.26 -6.14
C ASP A 241 -19.84 1.82 -5.08
N ILE A 242 -19.12 0.95 -4.38
CA ILE A 242 -18.07 1.32 -3.42
C ILE A 242 -16.93 2.05 -4.13
N CYS A 243 -16.41 1.50 -5.23
CA CYS A 243 -15.31 2.11 -5.98
C CYS A 243 -15.67 3.52 -6.46
N ARG A 244 -16.84 3.70 -7.09
CA ARG A 244 -17.28 5.03 -7.58
C ARG A 244 -17.44 6.06 -6.47
N LYS A 245 -17.85 5.64 -5.28
CA LYS A 245 -18.06 6.55 -4.14
C LYS A 245 -16.76 6.99 -3.48
N TRP A 246 -15.78 6.08 -3.38
CA TRP A 246 -14.64 6.29 -2.48
C TRP A 246 -13.26 6.05 -3.07
N ALA A 247 -13.14 5.44 -4.26
CA ALA A 247 -11.85 5.10 -4.88
C ALA A 247 -11.75 5.55 -6.36
N SER A 248 -12.60 6.49 -6.80
CA SER A 248 -12.53 7.05 -8.16
C SER A 248 -11.26 7.89 -8.39
N LEU A 249 -10.94 8.18 -9.66
CA LEU A 249 -9.82 9.06 -10.02
C LEU A 249 -9.94 10.46 -9.37
N ARG A 250 -11.16 10.94 -9.22
CA ARG A 250 -11.44 12.17 -8.47
C ARG A 250 -10.99 12.02 -7.02
N ASN A 251 -11.40 10.95 -6.33
CA ASN A 251 -11.06 10.73 -4.93
C ASN A 251 -9.54 10.65 -4.73
N THR A 252 -8.84 9.90 -5.56
CA THR A 252 -7.37 9.76 -5.48
C THR A 252 -6.65 11.07 -5.77
N THR A 253 -7.15 11.86 -6.72
CA THR A 253 -6.59 13.17 -7.06
C THR A 253 -6.80 14.18 -5.92
N ASP A 254 -8.02 14.24 -5.38
CA ASP A 254 -8.38 15.14 -4.28
C ASP A 254 -7.53 14.87 -3.03
N VAL A 255 -7.27 13.59 -2.72
CA VAL A 255 -6.38 13.19 -1.62
C VAL A 255 -4.95 13.72 -1.83
N VAL A 256 -4.37 13.55 -3.03
CA VAL A 256 -3.01 14.02 -3.33
C VAL A 256 -2.92 15.56 -3.30
N LEU A 257 -3.95 16.25 -3.77
CA LEU A 257 -4.01 17.72 -3.77
C LEU A 257 -4.28 18.31 -2.37
N SER A 258 -4.70 17.50 -1.40
CA SER A 258 -4.90 17.88 0.01
C SER A 258 -3.57 18.11 0.73
N THR A 259 -2.90 19.20 0.35
CA THR A 259 -1.48 19.46 0.67
C THR A 259 -1.26 20.50 1.77
N SER A 260 -2.25 21.35 2.05
CA SER A 260 -2.08 22.57 2.84
C SER A 260 -1.89 22.35 4.34
N ALA A 261 -2.02 21.11 4.84
CA ALA A 261 -2.02 20.81 6.27
C ALA A 261 -1.09 19.64 6.67
N GLY A 262 -0.18 19.23 5.78
CA GLY A 262 0.83 18.21 6.08
C GLY A 262 0.30 16.77 6.13
N VAL A 263 1.14 15.86 6.64
CA VAL A 263 0.89 14.40 6.60
C VAL A 263 -0.36 13.98 7.38
N ALA A 264 -0.71 14.71 8.45
CA ALA A 264 -1.90 14.44 9.27
C ALA A 264 -3.20 14.44 8.44
N ILE A 265 -3.37 15.46 7.59
CA ILE A 265 -4.57 15.55 6.73
C ILE A 265 -4.47 14.58 5.56
N PHE A 266 -3.28 14.37 5.00
CA PHE A 266 -3.10 13.40 3.92
C PHE A 266 -3.46 11.97 4.38
N GLN A 267 -2.91 11.49 5.49
CA GLN A 267 -3.20 10.14 6.00
C GLN A 267 -4.67 9.99 6.42
N GLY A 268 -5.26 11.02 7.06
CA GLY A 268 -6.67 11.01 7.43
C GLY A 268 -7.60 10.97 6.21
N ALA A 269 -7.24 11.65 5.12
CA ALA A 269 -7.97 11.61 3.86
C ALA A 269 -7.82 10.26 3.13
N VAL A 270 -6.64 9.62 3.21
CA VAL A 270 -6.39 8.28 2.68
C VAL A 270 -7.25 7.23 3.40
N GLN A 271 -7.24 7.24 4.74
CA GLN A 271 -7.91 6.22 5.57
C GLN A 271 -9.42 6.46 5.72
N GLY A 272 -9.87 7.71 5.58
CA GLY A 272 -11.26 8.07 5.88
C GLY A 272 -11.49 8.25 7.38
N GLU A 273 -10.54 8.84 8.10
CA GLU A 273 -10.64 9.26 9.52
C GLU A 273 -11.76 10.30 9.77
N GLY A 274 -12.60 10.55 8.77
CA GLY A 274 -13.67 11.54 8.69
C GLY A 274 -14.76 11.47 9.75
N VAL A 275 -14.64 10.56 10.70
CA VAL A 275 -15.44 10.52 11.92
C VAL A 275 -14.92 11.52 12.98
N ARG A 276 -13.76 12.18 12.80
CA ARG A 276 -13.26 13.19 13.75
C ARG A 276 -12.90 14.54 13.10
N GLY A 277 -13.91 15.43 13.06
CA GLY A 277 -13.76 16.87 12.79
C GLY A 277 -14.35 17.33 11.44
N ASP A 278 -14.68 18.62 11.34
CA ASP A 278 -15.45 19.18 10.21
C ASP A 278 -14.77 19.04 8.84
N LYS A 279 -13.44 18.88 8.79
CA LYS A 279 -12.67 18.63 7.55
C LYS A 279 -12.62 17.16 7.13
N GLY A 280 -12.84 16.24 8.07
CA GLY A 280 -12.80 14.80 7.81
C GLY A 280 -14.02 14.30 7.03
N LYS A 281 -15.17 14.98 7.19
CA LYS A 281 -16.40 14.72 6.42
C LYS A 281 -16.21 14.83 4.89
N GLN A 282 -15.19 15.57 4.43
CA GLN A 282 -14.92 15.78 3.00
C GLN A 282 -14.53 14.49 2.26
N PHE A 283 -13.83 13.55 2.92
CA PHE A 283 -13.25 12.38 2.26
C PHE A 283 -14.03 11.08 2.52
N GLY A 284 -15.14 11.15 3.26
CA GLY A 284 -16.00 10.01 3.56
C GLY A 284 -15.20 8.85 4.17
N THR A 285 -15.34 7.66 3.59
CA THR A 285 -14.66 6.44 4.03
C THR A 285 -13.21 6.31 3.52
N GLY A 286 -12.71 7.27 2.73
CA GLY A 286 -11.34 7.27 2.22
C GLY A 286 -11.06 6.25 1.12
N VAL A 287 -9.98 6.47 0.37
CA VAL A 287 -9.56 5.61 -0.75
C VAL A 287 -8.98 4.28 -0.29
N HIS A 288 -8.43 4.20 0.93
CA HIS A 288 -7.94 2.96 1.54
C HIS A 288 -9.09 1.98 1.78
N SER A 289 -10.10 2.38 2.56
CA SER A 289 -11.29 1.56 2.74
C SER A 289 -12.01 1.33 1.41
N GLY A 290 -12.14 2.35 0.56
CA GLY A 290 -12.75 2.21 -0.77
C GLY A 290 -12.11 1.10 -1.61
N GLY A 291 -10.78 0.99 -1.61
CA GLY A 291 -10.06 -0.06 -2.33
C GLY A 291 -10.20 -1.45 -1.72
N HIS A 292 -10.13 -1.60 -0.38
CA HIS A 292 -10.38 -2.89 0.30
C HIS A 292 -11.78 -3.40 0.01
N PHE A 293 -12.79 -2.56 0.22
CA PHE A 293 -14.18 -2.95 0.07
C PHE A 293 -14.66 -2.97 -1.39
N ALA A 294 -13.89 -2.43 -2.34
CA ALA A 294 -14.11 -2.68 -3.76
C ALA A 294 -13.80 -4.14 -4.15
N ILE A 295 -12.89 -4.81 -3.42
CA ILE A 295 -12.62 -6.26 -3.53
C ILE A 295 -13.64 -7.04 -2.68
N SER A 296 -13.84 -6.57 -1.44
CA SER A 296 -14.79 -7.12 -0.47
C SER A 296 -14.56 -8.61 -0.16
N GLY A 297 -15.56 -9.28 0.40
CA GLY A 297 -15.55 -10.72 0.65
C GLY A 297 -14.58 -11.12 1.76
N ASP A 298 -13.99 -12.30 1.62
CA ASP A 298 -13.21 -12.96 2.66
C ASP A 298 -11.90 -13.49 2.04
N PRO A 299 -10.74 -12.97 2.45
CA PRO A 299 -10.52 -12.06 3.58
C PRO A 299 -10.51 -10.56 3.19
N GLY A 300 -10.86 -10.19 1.94
CA GLY A 300 -10.69 -8.82 1.43
C GLY A 300 -11.41 -7.72 2.23
N ALA A 301 -12.54 -8.01 2.86
CA ALA A 301 -13.25 -7.08 3.75
C ALA A 301 -12.90 -7.25 5.25
N ASP A 302 -12.06 -8.24 5.61
CA ASP A 302 -11.62 -8.44 6.99
C ASP A 302 -10.44 -7.50 7.28
N PHE A 303 -10.69 -6.45 8.08
CA PHE A 303 -9.69 -5.44 8.39
C PHE A 303 -8.37 -6.00 8.95
N TYR A 304 -8.41 -7.14 9.66
CA TYR A 304 -7.21 -7.74 10.26
C TYR A 304 -6.56 -8.77 9.34
N PHE A 305 -7.35 -9.51 8.55
CA PHE A 305 -6.84 -10.60 7.70
C PHE A 305 -6.77 -10.24 6.21
N SER A 306 -7.07 -9.01 5.81
CA SER A 306 -7.06 -8.55 4.41
C SER A 306 -5.75 -8.83 3.69
N ALA A 307 -4.61 -8.89 4.39
CA ALA A 307 -3.31 -9.25 3.81
C ALA A 307 -3.23 -10.68 3.24
N LEU A 308 -4.20 -11.55 3.54
CA LEU A 308 -4.31 -12.89 2.95
C LEU A 308 -5.02 -12.90 1.59
N GLU A 309 -5.57 -11.76 1.16
CA GLU A 309 -6.09 -11.55 -0.19
C GLU A 309 -4.94 -11.05 -1.10
N PRO A 310 -4.58 -11.77 -2.19
CA PRO A 310 -3.50 -11.35 -3.10
C PRO A 310 -3.62 -9.91 -3.62
N GLY A 311 -4.84 -9.42 -3.80
CA GLY A 311 -5.18 -8.05 -4.14
C GLY A 311 -4.69 -6.96 -3.19
N PHE A 312 -4.48 -7.30 -1.92
CA PHE A 312 -4.04 -6.38 -0.87
C PHE A 312 -2.78 -5.61 -1.28
N TYR A 313 -1.82 -6.29 -1.90
CA TYR A 313 -0.51 -5.73 -2.19
C TYR A 313 -0.52 -4.79 -3.39
N LEU A 314 -1.44 -4.99 -4.34
CA LEU A 314 -1.68 -4.04 -5.42
C LEU A 314 -2.44 -2.81 -4.92
N HIS A 315 -3.42 -3.03 -4.03
CA HIS A 315 -4.15 -1.96 -3.35
C HIS A 315 -3.19 -1.08 -2.54
N HIS A 316 -2.40 -1.67 -1.63
CA HIS A 316 -1.39 -0.94 -0.86
C HIS A 316 -0.22 -0.44 -1.72
N GLY A 317 0.02 -1.06 -2.88
CA GLY A 317 0.91 -0.54 -3.91
C GLY A 317 0.46 0.83 -4.40
N ASN A 318 -0.86 1.02 -4.58
CA ASN A 318 -1.43 2.30 -4.97
C ASN A 318 -1.52 3.29 -3.80
N ILE A 319 -1.78 2.84 -2.57
CA ILE A 319 -1.68 3.68 -1.36
C ILE A 319 -0.27 4.25 -1.23
N ASP A 320 0.75 3.40 -1.36
CA ASP A 320 2.14 3.83 -1.31
C ASP A 320 2.49 4.75 -2.50
N ARG A 321 1.92 4.50 -3.69
CA ARG A 321 2.05 5.40 -4.83
C ARG A 321 1.49 6.79 -4.52
N LEU A 322 0.29 6.90 -3.96
CA LEU A 322 -0.30 8.20 -3.61
C LEU A 322 0.57 8.93 -2.58
N HIS A 323 1.12 8.21 -1.59
CA HIS A 323 2.05 8.77 -0.63
C HIS A 323 3.36 9.23 -1.30
N PHE A 324 3.94 8.42 -2.20
CA PHE A 324 5.11 8.79 -3.00
C PHE A 324 4.86 10.06 -3.81
N ILE A 325 3.70 10.19 -4.47
CA ILE A 325 3.35 11.38 -5.23
C ILE A 325 3.27 12.58 -4.29
N TRP A 326 2.47 12.48 -3.22
CA TRP A 326 2.30 13.55 -2.26
C TRP A 326 3.63 13.99 -1.64
N GLN A 327 4.50 13.07 -1.21
CA GLN A 327 5.79 13.41 -0.63
C GLN A 327 6.69 14.18 -1.60
N ASN A 328 6.80 13.72 -2.84
CA ASN A 328 7.76 14.30 -3.80
C ASN A 328 7.30 15.65 -4.39
N LEU A 329 6.03 16.04 -4.22
CA LEU A 329 5.57 17.39 -4.61
C LEU A 329 6.11 18.51 -3.69
N ASP A 330 6.56 18.19 -2.47
CA ASP A 330 7.29 19.11 -1.59
C ASP A 330 8.21 18.31 -0.65
N TRP A 331 9.17 17.58 -1.24
CA TRP A 331 10.01 16.60 -0.55
C TRP A 331 10.65 17.14 0.73
N GLU A 332 11.17 18.36 0.70
CA GLU A 332 11.86 18.98 1.84
C GLU A 332 10.94 19.17 3.06
N LYS A 333 9.63 19.36 2.85
CA LYS A 333 8.67 19.58 3.94
C LYS A 333 7.81 18.36 4.27
N ARG A 334 7.79 17.35 3.40
CA ARG A 334 6.90 16.18 3.48
C ARG A 334 7.60 14.90 3.92
N GLN A 335 8.78 15.03 4.55
CA GLN A 335 9.48 13.97 5.27
C GLN A 335 9.05 13.92 6.75
N THR A 336 7.74 14.04 7.02
CA THR A 336 7.17 14.15 8.37
C THR A 336 6.21 13.00 8.67
N ILE A 337 5.93 12.80 9.96
CA ILE A 337 4.91 11.88 10.47
C ILE A 337 3.98 12.64 11.42
N SER A 338 2.79 12.11 11.66
CA SER A 338 1.82 12.71 12.57
C SER A 338 1.00 11.65 13.27
N GLY A 339 0.72 11.85 14.56
CA GLY A 339 -0.10 10.96 15.37
C GLY A 339 0.71 10.12 16.36
N THR A 340 0.03 9.15 16.95
CA THR A 340 0.56 8.29 18.02
C THR A 340 0.91 6.90 17.51
N GLY A 341 1.46 6.02 18.35
CA GLY A 341 1.84 4.66 17.98
C GLY A 341 0.73 3.61 18.08
N THR A 342 -0.50 4.04 18.38
CA THR A 342 -1.67 3.19 18.57
C THR A 342 -2.85 3.74 17.78
N MET A 343 -3.61 2.84 17.16
CA MET A 343 -4.81 3.15 16.39
C MET A 343 -5.79 4.04 17.17
N TYR A 344 -6.19 5.15 16.56
CA TYR A 344 -7.03 6.19 17.15
C TYR A 344 -6.53 6.78 18.48
N ASN A 345 -5.25 6.59 18.81
CA ASN A 345 -4.68 6.85 20.12
C ASN A 345 -5.40 6.08 21.26
N SER A 346 -5.74 4.81 21.00
CA SER A 346 -6.46 3.93 21.94
C SER A 346 -5.78 2.56 22.10
N PRO A 347 -5.20 2.24 23.27
CA PRO A 347 -5.03 3.14 24.43
C PRO A 347 -4.11 4.32 24.11
N PRO A 348 -4.15 5.42 24.89
CA PRO A 348 -3.27 6.55 24.65
C PRO A 348 -1.79 6.15 24.62
N SER A 349 -1.05 6.60 23.61
CA SER A 349 0.40 6.41 23.48
C SER A 349 1.11 7.73 23.15
N PRO A 350 2.45 7.81 23.32
CA PRO A 350 3.22 8.99 22.93
C PRO A 350 3.07 9.32 21.44
N GLN A 351 3.35 10.58 21.10
CA GLN A 351 3.52 10.97 19.69
C GLN A 351 4.69 10.17 19.10
N ALA A 352 4.46 9.64 17.91
CA ALA A 352 5.48 8.85 17.24
C ALA A 352 6.64 9.75 16.79
N VAL A 353 7.85 9.19 16.80
CA VAL A 353 9.07 9.82 16.32
C VAL A 353 9.75 8.94 15.26
N LEU A 354 10.57 9.54 14.40
CA LEU A 354 11.19 8.83 13.28
C LEU A 354 12.11 7.66 13.70
N THR A 355 12.54 7.62 14.96
CA THR A 355 13.37 6.55 15.54
C THR A 355 12.55 5.39 16.09
N ASP A 356 11.23 5.51 16.17
CA ASP A 356 10.36 4.42 16.63
C ASP A 356 10.47 3.22 15.68
N ILE A 357 10.31 2.04 16.27
CA ILE A 357 10.53 0.75 15.60
C ILE A 357 9.20 0.21 15.09
N MET A 358 9.18 -0.19 13.82
CA MET A 358 8.12 -0.92 13.17
C MET A 358 8.42 -2.42 13.16
N GLY A 359 7.46 -3.22 13.63
CA GLY A 359 7.58 -4.68 13.76
C GLY A 359 7.35 -5.41 12.43
N PHE A 360 8.26 -6.32 12.07
CA PHE A 360 8.15 -7.18 10.88
C PHE A 360 8.52 -8.65 11.12
N GLU A 361 8.93 -9.03 12.33
CA GLU A 361 9.26 -10.42 12.64
C GLU A 361 8.00 -11.32 12.64
N PRO A 362 8.08 -12.58 12.17
CA PRO A 362 9.28 -13.27 11.68
C PRO A 362 9.52 -13.11 10.17
N LEU A 363 8.74 -12.29 9.44
CA LEU A 363 8.91 -12.11 8.00
C LEU A 363 10.23 -11.43 7.66
N HIS A 364 10.57 -10.38 8.40
CA HIS A 364 11.77 -9.60 8.20
C HIS A 364 12.21 -8.92 9.50
N ARG A 365 13.46 -8.43 9.56
CA ARG A 365 13.91 -7.64 10.71
C ARG A 365 13.09 -6.36 10.86
N ASN A 366 12.92 -5.93 12.10
CA ASN A 366 12.31 -4.65 12.43
C ASN A 366 13.13 -3.48 11.85
N VAL A 367 12.45 -2.39 11.51
CA VAL A 367 13.07 -1.17 10.96
C VAL A 367 12.51 0.07 11.66
N THR A 368 13.24 1.17 11.67
CA THR A 368 12.68 2.43 12.18
C THR A 368 11.76 3.07 11.15
N ILE A 369 10.84 3.93 11.60
CA ILE A 369 10.00 4.75 10.71
C ILE A 369 10.85 5.50 9.68
N LYS A 370 11.97 6.10 10.11
CA LYS A 370 12.92 6.81 9.23
C LYS A 370 13.42 5.96 8.06
N GLN A 371 13.66 4.67 8.27
CA GLN A 371 14.20 3.78 7.23
C GLN A 371 13.20 3.51 6.10
N ALA A 372 11.90 3.71 6.35
CA ALA A 372 10.87 3.56 5.32
C ALA A 372 10.48 4.90 4.65
N MET A 373 11.01 6.04 5.10
CA MET A 373 10.55 7.37 4.66
C MET A 373 10.80 7.66 3.19
N ASP A 374 11.97 7.27 2.66
CA ASP A 374 12.45 7.66 1.34
C ASP A 374 12.57 6.45 0.41
N THR A 375 11.75 6.39 -0.63
CA THR A 375 11.76 5.28 -1.60
C THR A 375 13.04 5.23 -2.45
N VAL A 376 13.81 6.32 -2.49
CA VAL A 376 15.12 6.40 -3.19
C VAL A 376 16.25 6.79 -2.24
N GLY A 377 16.04 6.65 -0.93
CA GLY A 377 16.99 7.08 0.11
C GLY A 377 18.15 6.13 0.36
N GLY A 378 18.18 4.94 -0.28
CA GLY A 378 19.27 3.98 -0.15
C GLY A 378 18.80 2.59 0.29
N THR A 379 19.19 2.17 1.49
CA THR A 379 18.78 0.86 2.04
C THR A 379 17.74 1.08 3.13
N PRO A 380 16.60 0.36 3.11
CA PRO A 380 16.28 -0.77 2.22
C PRO A 380 15.65 -0.39 0.86
N LEU A 381 15.13 0.82 0.70
CA LEU A 381 14.26 1.16 -0.43
C LEU A 381 15.01 1.78 -1.62
N CYS A 382 14.77 1.24 -2.81
CA CYS A 382 15.26 1.82 -4.06
C CYS A 382 14.28 1.61 -5.22
N TYR A 383 13.18 2.36 -5.21
CA TYR A 383 12.16 2.30 -6.25
C TYR A 383 11.41 3.62 -6.44
N VAL A 384 10.76 3.71 -7.60
CA VAL A 384 9.81 4.77 -7.96
C VAL A 384 8.58 4.14 -8.61
N TYR A 385 7.54 4.95 -8.83
CA TYR A 385 6.32 4.55 -9.51
C TYR A 385 6.28 5.06 -10.95
N GLU A 386 5.73 4.25 -11.85
CA GLU A 386 5.54 4.60 -13.25
C GLU A 386 4.64 5.85 -13.38
N PRO A 387 5.08 6.88 -14.10
CA PRO A 387 4.20 7.93 -14.57
C PRO A 387 3.38 7.35 -15.73
N TRP A 388 2.12 7.01 -15.46
CA TRP A 388 1.17 6.50 -16.45
C TRP A 388 0.34 7.64 -17.04
#